data_AF-A0A7S2XMI2-F1
#
_entry.id   AF-A0A7S2XMI2-F1
#
_cell.length_a   1.000
_cell.length_b   1.000
_cell.length_c   1.000
_cell.angle_alpha   90.00
_cell.angle_beta   90.00
_cell.angle_gamma   90.00
#
_symmetry.space_group_name_H-M   'P 1'
#
loop_
_entity.id
_entity.type
_entity.pdbx_description
1 polymer ?
#
loop_
_entity_poly.entity_id
_entity_poly.type
_entity_poly.pdbx_seq_one_letter_code
_entity_poly.pdbx_strand_id
1 'polypeptide(L)'
;MASGFKNSNRSASAKQELVTNAAARFSLGDSLAMEAVHACSSDKAFKRVLDLLISSLLEEAKELSVTETSTNISKAVCHLIIEHKERAEHESLSLDLMRQAIKSLDKAIKEEELDECRIISESMMAVARIPLAEAQRATYIPALILAGKVHAMASTYSEDTGFRRQQVDLLGRRLFALGSSAKPATSSEVNLAAPLIESLAKAEFEGTMIPAINFKISVDRSSTMESLHAFFDILLRENKGDYLENHLGGSTNFVRNAIQTCTDAGSTKRRDAVGVLRILAQASPAAGTAMISEQLSRAIKNMTLSSGSRECVVDAYKQVALSLLALRKTGTVVDDSGWRTMAEKYAFPSIDKSGANAQLVQDAREAWMELTKSGPKSSQK
;
A
#
# COMPACT_ATOMS: atom_id res chain seq x y z
N MET A 1 45.63 -9.92 -9.03
CA MET A 1 44.27 -9.44 -8.73
C MET A 1 43.78 -10.03 -7.40
N ALA A 2 44.33 -9.60 -6.27
CA ALA A 2 43.94 -10.11 -4.93
C ALA A 2 44.14 -9.09 -3.80
N SER A 3 44.05 -7.77 -4.10
CA SER A 3 44.21 -6.70 -3.10
C SER A 3 42.90 -5.97 -2.74
N GLY A 4 41.79 -6.26 -3.43
CA GLY A 4 40.50 -5.58 -3.21
C GLY A 4 39.69 -6.08 -2.00
N PHE A 5 39.87 -7.34 -1.58
CA PHE A 5 39.04 -7.95 -0.52
C PHE A 5 39.48 -7.63 0.92
N LYS A 6 40.73 -7.19 1.14
CA LYS A 6 41.23 -6.90 2.49
C LYS A 6 40.85 -5.50 3.01
N ASN A 7 40.53 -4.56 2.13
CA ASN A 7 40.18 -3.20 2.53
C ASN A 7 38.70 -3.03 2.93
N SER A 8 37.77 -3.80 2.35
CA SER A 8 36.35 -3.71 2.73
C SER A 8 36.10 -4.25 4.15
N ASN A 9 36.75 -5.36 4.52
CA ASN A 9 36.59 -5.97 5.85
C ASN A 9 37.21 -5.14 6.98
N ARG A 10 38.31 -4.42 6.71
CA ARG A 10 38.90 -3.48 7.68
C ARG A 10 38.02 -2.25 7.89
N SER A 11 37.43 -1.72 6.82
CA SER A 11 36.46 -0.62 6.91
C SER A 11 35.21 -1.02 7.69
N ALA A 12 34.65 -2.21 7.47
CA ALA A 12 33.48 -2.70 8.20
C ALA A 12 33.77 -2.91 9.70
N SER A 13 34.93 -3.49 10.03
CA SER A 13 35.37 -3.69 11.42
C SER A 13 35.56 -2.35 12.16
N ALA A 14 36.19 -1.36 11.52
CA ALA A 14 36.41 -0.04 12.11
C ALA A 14 35.08 0.72 12.33
N LYS A 15 34.16 0.66 11.36
CA LYS A 15 32.81 1.22 11.51
C LYS A 15 32.05 0.55 12.66
N GLN A 16 32.14 -0.76 12.78
CA GLN A 16 31.45 -1.49 13.84
C GLN A 16 32.03 -1.23 15.24
N GLU A 17 33.33 -0.96 15.32
CA GLU A 17 33.99 -0.53 16.56
C GLU A 17 33.59 0.91 16.95
N LEU A 18 33.47 1.82 15.97
CA LEU A 18 32.97 3.18 16.15
C LEU A 18 31.52 3.19 16.64
N VAL A 19 30.67 2.33 16.05
CA VAL A 19 29.29 2.09 16.48
C VAL A 19 29.25 1.48 17.89
N THR A 20 30.16 0.57 18.22
CA THR A 20 30.24 -0.03 19.56
C THR A 20 30.66 1.00 20.62
N ASN A 21 31.53 1.94 20.26
CA ASN A 21 31.98 3.03 21.15
C ASN A 21 30.94 4.14 21.28
N ALA A 22 30.23 4.50 20.21
CA ALA A 22 29.08 5.40 20.28
C ALA A 22 27.94 4.76 21.09
N ALA A 23 27.74 3.44 20.94
CA ALA A 23 26.78 2.68 21.74
C ALA A 23 27.07 2.73 23.24
N ALA A 24 28.35 2.72 23.62
CA ALA A 24 28.76 2.84 25.01
C ALA A 24 28.56 4.25 25.60
N ARG A 25 28.29 5.26 24.76
CA ARG A 25 28.13 6.67 25.15
C ARG A 25 26.71 7.21 24.97
N PHE A 26 25.77 6.38 24.50
CA PHE A 26 24.36 6.72 24.24
C PHE A 26 24.12 7.96 23.34
N SER A 27 25.15 8.54 22.71
CA SER A 27 25.03 9.70 21.83
C SER A 27 25.26 9.29 20.38
N LEU A 28 24.16 9.04 19.67
CA LEU A 28 24.19 8.90 18.21
C LEU A 28 23.76 10.21 17.58
N GLY A 29 24.75 11.01 17.17
CA GLY A 29 24.53 12.12 16.25
C GLY A 29 24.20 11.62 14.84
N ASP A 30 23.79 12.56 13.98
CA ASP A 30 23.19 12.30 12.67
C ASP A 30 24.03 11.39 11.74
N SER A 31 25.34 11.67 11.62
CA SER A 31 26.26 10.86 10.80
C SER A 31 26.54 9.47 11.39
N LEU A 32 26.67 9.38 12.72
CA LEU A 32 26.98 8.13 13.42
C LEU A 32 25.79 7.16 13.42
N ALA A 33 24.56 7.69 13.52
CA ALA A 33 23.35 6.89 13.44
C ALA A 33 23.25 6.19 12.08
N MET A 34 23.48 6.90 10.98
CA MET A 34 23.46 6.34 9.63
C MET A 34 24.64 5.38 9.36
N GLU A 35 25.82 5.67 9.90
CA GLU A 35 26.95 4.72 9.82
C GLU A 35 26.65 3.39 10.53
N ALA A 36 25.96 3.44 11.67
CA ALA A 36 25.50 2.25 12.39
C ALA A 36 24.52 1.42 11.55
N VAL A 37 23.59 2.09 10.87
CA VAL A 37 22.64 1.46 9.95
C VAL A 37 23.37 0.74 8.81
N HIS A 38 24.31 1.41 8.14
CA HIS A 38 25.04 0.80 7.03
C HIS A 38 25.98 -0.33 7.46
N ALA A 39 26.54 -0.27 8.67
CA ALA A 39 27.39 -1.32 9.24
C ALA A 39 26.62 -2.58 9.68
N CYS A 40 25.28 -2.52 9.74
CA CYS A 40 24.45 -3.62 10.18
C CYS A 40 24.38 -4.74 9.12
N SER A 41 25.09 -5.86 9.31
CA SER A 41 25.19 -6.95 8.32
C SER A 41 24.46 -8.26 8.69
N SER A 42 23.80 -8.32 9.84
CA SER A 42 23.10 -9.53 10.32
C SER A 42 21.92 -9.17 11.21
N ASP A 43 20.99 -10.11 11.41
CA ASP A 43 19.81 -9.92 12.28
C ASP A 43 20.19 -9.58 13.73
N LYS A 44 21.29 -10.18 14.21
CA LYS A 44 21.83 -9.89 15.54
C LYS A 44 22.37 -8.46 15.62
N ALA A 45 23.05 -7.99 14.57
CA ALA A 45 23.51 -6.61 14.47
C ALA A 45 22.32 -5.65 14.36
N PHE A 46 21.29 -6.01 13.58
CA PHE A 46 20.06 -5.23 13.41
C PHE A 46 19.41 -4.97 14.76
N LYS A 47 19.14 -6.03 15.52
CA LYS A 47 18.53 -5.91 16.84
C LYS A 47 19.35 -5.01 17.76
N ARG A 48 20.67 -5.17 17.78
CA ARG A 48 21.56 -4.38 18.64
C ARG A 48 21.57 -2.89 18.26
N VAL A 49 21.64 -2.57 16.96
CA VAL A 49 21.62 -1.19 16.47
C VAL A 49 20.24 -0.56 16.69
N LEU A 50 19.16 -1.31 16.47
CA LEU A 50 17.80 -0.87 16.73
C LEU A 50 17.59 -0.54 18.22
N ASP A 51 17.97 -1.45 19.12
CA ASP A 51 17.85 -1.25 20.57
C ASP A 51 18.66 -0.02 21.02
N LEU A 52 19.83 0.21 20.41
CA LEU A 52 20.65 1.38 20.67
C LEU A 52 19.99 2.68 20.21
N LEU A 53 19.51 2.73 18.96
CA LEU A 53 18.83 3.90 18.41
C LEU A 53 17.58 4.26 19.22
N ILE A 54 16.80 3.26 19.63
CA ILE A 54 15.63 3.46 20.49
C ILE A 54 16.06 4.04 21.85
N SER A 55 17.11 3.51 22.47
CA SER A 55 17.62 4.03 23.75
C SER A 55 18.08 5.49 23.62
N SER A 56 18.83 5.83 22.58
CA SER A 56 19.23 7.23 22.32
C SER A 56 18.04 8.15 22.05
N LEU A 57 16.99 7.64 21.38
CA LEU A 57 15.77 8.42 21.13
C LEU A 57 15.01 8.75 22.42
N LEU A 58 14.98 7.83 23.39
CA LEU A 58 14.35 8.03 24.69
C LEU A 58 15.13 9.04 25.53
N GLU A 59 16.46 8.93 25.58
CA GLU A 59 17.30 9.91 26.26
C GLU A 59 17.11 11.32 25.70
N GLU A 60 17.01 11.45 24.37
CA GLU A 60 16.71 12.74 23.73
C GLU A 60 15.29 13.24 24.05
N ALA A 61 14.31 12.33 24.17
CA ALA A 61 12.93 12.68 24.49
C ALA A 61 12.78 13.29 25.90
N LYS A 62 13.70 12.98 26.83
CA LYS A 62 13.77 13.58 28.18
C LYS A 62 14.04 15.09 28.16
N GLU A 63 14.52 15.64 27.05
CA GLU A 63 14.64 17.09 26.87
C GLU A 63 13.28 17.77 26.62
N LEU A 64 12.18 17.00 26.55
CA LEU A 64 10.79 17.46 26.45
C LEU A 64 10.52 18.37 25.23
N SER A 65 11.31 18.24 24.18
CA SER A 65 11.13 18.97 22.93
C SER A 65 11.54 18.13 21.71
N VAL A 66 10.87 18.36 20.58
CA VAL A 66 11.27 17.74 19.31
C VAL A 66 12.50 18.45 18.77
N THR A 67 13.66 17.83 18.93
CA THR A 67 14.94 18.34 18.44
C THR A 67 15.26 17.79 17.04
N GLU A 68 16.21 18.44 16.36
CA GLU A 68 16.79 17.91 15.12
C GLU A 68 17.42 16.53 15.36
N THR A 69 18.10 16.34 16.50
CA THR A 69 18.68 15.05 16.92
C THR A 69 17.63 13.95 17.04
N SER A 70 16.51 14.19 17.73
CA SER A 70 15.44 13.19 17.87
C SER A 70 14.83 12.80 16.52
N THR A 71 14.70 13.77 15.61
CA THR A 71 14.20 13.56 14.25
C THR A 71 15.19 12.71 13.44
N ASN A 72 16.48 12.98 13.58
CA ASN A 72 17.55 12.26 12.90
C ASN A 72 17.72 10.82 13.40
N ILE A 73 17.63 10.59 14.70
CA ILE A 73 17.60 9.25 15.27
C ILE A 73 16.36 8.48 14.77
N SER A 74 15.18 9.12 14.78
CA SER A 74 13.95 8.56 14.25
C SER A 74 14.09 8.16 12.77
N LYS A 75 14.75 9.01 11.98
CA LYS A 75 15.05 8.76 10.57
C LYS A 75 16.00 7.57 10.41
N ALA A 76 17.04 7.45 11.24
CA ALA A 76 17.95 6.32 11.23
C ALA A 76 17.25 5.00 11.58
N VAL A 77 16.31 5.00 12.56
CA VAL A 77 15.47 3.82 12.85
C VAL A 77 14.68 3.41 11.60
N CYS A 78 14.06 4.36 10.91
CA CYS A 78 13.30 4.08 9.69
C CYS A 78 14.20 3.53 8.57
N HIS A 79 15.39 4.10 8.37
CA HIS A 79 16.36 3.59 7.39
C HIS A 79 16.84 2.18 7.73
N LEU A 80 17.10 1.88 9.01
CA LEU A 80 17.51 0.55 9.45
C LEU A 80 16.50 -0.52 9.04
N ILE A 81 15.21 -0.23 9.23
CA ILE A 81 14.12 -1.15 8.88
C ILE A 81 14.06 -1.38 7.36
N ILE A 82 14.16 -0.32 6.56
CA ILE A 82 14.12 -0.42 5.09
C ILE A 82 15.35 -1.16 4.55
N GLU A 83 16.56 -0.77 4.96
CA GLU A 83 17.80 -1.37 4.46
C GLU A 83 17.91 -2.85 4.83
N HIS A 84 17.44 -3.23 6.02
CA HIS A 84 17.40 -4.63 6.41
C HIS A 84 16.33 -5.44 5.65
N LYS A 85 15.16 -4.85 5.36
CA LYS A 85 14.14 -5.46 4.46
C LYS A 85 14.73 -5.73 3.08
N GLU A 86 15.42 -4.76 2.48
CA GLU A 86 15.97 -4.88 1.13
C GLU A 86 17.03 -5.98 1.01
N ARG A 87 17.79 -6.24 2.08
CA ARG A 87 18.82 -7.29 2.10
C ARG A 87 18.29 -8.70 2.33
N ALA A 88 17.06 -8.82 2.84
CA ALA A 88 16.54 -10.10 3.30
C ALA A 88 15.95 -11.01 2.20
N GLU A 89 15.84 -10.53 0.96
CA GLU A 89 15.22 -11.20 -0.21
C GLU A 89 13.76 -11.70 -0.03
N HIS A 90 13.22 -11.72 1.20
CA HIS A 90 11.92 -12.25 1.57
C HIS A 90 10.94 -11.12 1.95
N GLU A 91 9.85 -11.01 1.18
CA GLU A 91 8.82 -9.96 1.35
C GLU A 91 8.08 -10.04 2.71
N SER A 92 7.95 -11.25 3.27
CA SER A 92 7.32 -11.50 4.58
C SER A 92 8.11 -10.92 5.76
N LEU A 93 9.42 -10.64 5.61
CA LEU A 93 10.25 -10.17 6.72
C LEU A 93 9.93 -8.73 7.13
N SER A 94 9.36 -7.93 6.23
CA SER A 94 9.14 -6.50 6.47
C SER A 94 8.21 -6.20 7.65
N LEU A 95 7.13 -6.97 7.80
CA LEU A 95 6.20 -6.84 8.93
C LEU A 95 6.81 -7.35 10.23
N ASP A 96 7.66 -8.37 10.18
CA ASP A 96 8.34 -8.92 11.36
C ASP A 96 9.39 -7.95 11.92
N LEU A 97 10.11 -7.24 11.04
CA LEU A 97 11.03 -6.17 11.45
C LEU A 97 10.30 -4.99 12.07
N MET A 98 9.17 -4.59 11.49
CA MET A 98 8.29 -3.58 12.09
C MET A 98 7.77 -4.03 13.46
N ARG A 99 7.33 -5.29 13.60
CA ARG A 99 6.90 -5.86 14.89
C ARG A 99 8.05 -5.88 15.90
N GLN A 100 9.27 -6.15 15.46
CA GLN A 100 10.46 -6.13 16.33
C GLN A 100 10.77 -4.71 16.81
N ALA A 101 10.74 -3.72 15.91
CA ALA A 101 10.89 -2.30 16.29
C ALA A 101 9.81 -1.86 17.27
N ILE A 102 8.55 -2.21 17.02
CA ILE A 102 7.44 -1.94 17.93
C ILE A 102 7.66 -2.63 19.28
N LYS A 103 8.15 -3.87 19.31
CA LYS A 103 8.42 -4.60 20.55
C LYS A 103 9.57 -4.00 21.35
N SER A 104 10.64 -3.55 20.67
CA SER A 104 11.75 -2.86 21.34
C SER A 104 11.28 -1.51 21.91
N LEU A 105 10.47 -0.76 21.16
CA LEU A 105 9.82 0.47 21.65
C LEU A 105 8.87 0.20 22.82
N ASP A 106 7.97 -0.77 22.71
CA ASP A 106 7.03 -1.16 23.79
C ASP A 106 7.77 -1.56 25.07
N LYS A 107 8.88 -2.28 24.95
CA LYS A 107 9.70 -2.66 26.09
C LYS A 107 10.32 -1.43 26.77
N ALA A 108 10.83 -0.50 25.97
CA ALA A 108 11.55 0.66 26.48
C ALA A 108 10.59 1.73 27.04
N ILE A 109 9.44 1.92 26.40
CA ILE A 109 8.43 2.92 26.77
C ILE A 109 7.64 2.54 28.04
N LYS A 110 7.53 1.25 28.38
CA LYS A 110 6.83 0.81 29.62
C LYS A 110 7.38 1.41 30.91
N GLU A 111 8.58 1.97 30.86
CA GLU A 111 9.28 2.56 31.99
C GLU A 111 9.23 4.10 31.98
N GLU A 112 8.67 4.74 30.94
CA GLU A 112 8.80 6.18 30.68
C GLU A 112 7.51 6.99 30.87
N GLU A 113 7.67 8.32 30.92
CA GLU A 113 6.57 9.28 31.09
C GLU A 113 5.77 9.54 29.79
N LEU A 114 4.51 9.98 29.94
CA LEU A 114 3.59 10.26 28.82
C LEU A 114 4.13 11.32 27.85
N ASP A 115 4.86 12.32 28.36
CA ASP A 115 5.42 13.39 27.54
C ASP A 115 6.53 12.90 26.61
N GLU A 116 7.36 11.96 27.04
CA GLU A 116 8.41 11.38 26.19
C GLU A 116 7.81 10.63 25.00
N CYS A 117 6.75 9.86 25.23
CA CYS A 117 6.03 9.17 24.17
C CYS A 117 5.47 10.16 23.14
N ARG A 118 4.95 11.31 23.60
CA ARG A 118 4.47 12.37 22.73
C ARG A 118 5.60 12.92 21.87
N ILE A 119 6.74 13.27 22.45
CA ILE A 119 7.92 13.75 21.72
C ILE A 119 8.37 12.72 20.67
N ILE A 120 8.49 11.45 21.03
CA ILE A 120 8.89 10.38 20.10
C ILE A 120 7.90 10.26 18.94
N SER A 121 6.59 10.28 19.23
CA SER A 121 5.56 10.22 18.19
C SER A 121 5.61 11.43 17.27
N GLU A 122 5.88 12.63 17.79
CA GLU A 122 6.00 13.86 17.02
C GLU A 122 7.27 13.87 16.16
N SER A 123 8.41 13.40 16.68
CA SER A 123 9.67 13.24 15.93
C SER A 123 9.51 12.26 14.77
N MET A 124 8.80 11.14 14.97
CA MET A 124 8.47 10.20 13.90
C MET A 124 7.52 10.83 12.86
N MET A 125 6.53 11.61 13.30
CA MET A 125 5.68 12.38 12.38
C MET A 125 6.48 13.44 11.61
N ALA A 126 7.50 14.06 12.22
CA ALA A 126 8.40 14.98 11.53
C ALA A 126 9.17 14.27 10.40
N VAL A 127 9.66 13.05 10.63
CA VAL A 127 10.27 12.22 9.58
C VAL A 127 9.28 11.96 8.44
N ALA A 128 8.03 11.61 8.75
CA ALA A 128 6.99 11.38 7.74
C ALA A 128 6.62 12.66 6.94
N ARG A 129 6.89 13.85 7.48
CA ARG A 129 6.68 15.15 6.82
C ARG A 129 7.84 15.59 5.91
N ILE A 130 9.01 14.97 6.00
CA ILE A 130 10.14 15.28 5.12
C ILE A 130 9.71 15.18 3.64
N PRO A 131 10.05 16.16 2.77
CA PRO A 131 9.71 16.12 1.36
C PRO A 131 10.12 14.80 0.67
N LEU A 132 9.29 14.32 -0.25
CA LEU A 132 9.56 13.06 -0.97
C LEU A 132 10.76 13.25 -1.90
N ALA A 133 11.93 12.76 -1.48
CA ALA A 133 13.06 12.48 -2.35
C ALA A 133 13.07 10.98 -2.69
N GLU A 134 13.46 10.62 -3.92
CA GLU A 134 13.46 9.22 -4.38
C GLU A 134 14.31 8.31 -3.47
N ALA A 135 15.44 8.81 -2.96
CA ALA A 135 16.33 8.09 -2.05
C ALA A 135 15.76 7.85 -0.63
N GLN A 136 14.71 8.57 -0.24
CA GLN A 136 14.11 8.48 1.11
C GLN A 136 12.65 8.05 1.03
N ARG A 137 12.22 7.55 -0.13
CA ARG A 137 10.81 7.40 -0.43
C ARG A 137 10.12 6.40 0.48
N ALA A 138 10.78 5.33 0.91
CA ALA A 138 10.14 4.32 1.76
C ALA A 138 10.15 4.66 3.26
N THR A 139 10.92 5.66 3.71
CA THR A 139 11.14 5.90 5.16
C THR A 139 9.92 6.47 5.88
N TYR A 140 9.00 7.14 5.17
CA TYR A 140 7.79 7.67 5.77
C TYR A 140 6.85 6.56 6.28
N ILE A 141 6.89 5.35 5.70
CA ILE A 141 5.97 4.28 6.07
C ILE A 141 6.30 3.72 7.46
N PRO A 142 7.55 3.28 7.75
CA PRO A 142 7.94 2.96 9.11
C PRO A 142 7.66 4.11 10.09
N ALA A 143 7.98 5.35 9.70
CA ALA A 143 7.77 6.52 10.53
C ALA A 143 6.29 6.69 10.93
N LEU A 144 5.35 6.61 9.98
CA LEU A 144 3.92 6.71 10.27
C LEU A 144 3.42 5.56 11.15
N ILE A 145 3.87 4.32 10.91
CA ILE A 145 3.46 3.15 11.70
C ILE A 145 3.96 3.29 13.14
N LEU A 146 5.25 3.59 13.31
CA LEU A 146 5.86 3.75 14.64
C LEU A 146 5.24 4.92 15.39
N ALA A 147 5.04 6.07 14.74
CA ALA A 147 4.39 7.22 15.33
C ALA A 147 3.00 6.88 15.90
N GLY A 148 2.18 6.17 15.13
CA GLY A 148 0.85 5.74 15.57
C GLY A 148 0.90 4.76 16.73
N LYS A 149 1.87 3.83 16.74
CA LYS A 149 2.03 2.87 17.84
C LYS A 149 2.49 3.53 19.13
N VAL A 150 3.49 4.39 19.06
CA VAL A 150 3.97 5.15 20.22
C VAL A 150 2.88 6.09 20.74
N HIS A 151 2.16 6.79 19.85
CA HIS A 151 1.04 7.63 20.25
C HIS A 151 -0.06 6.81 20.95
N ALA A 152 -0.42 5.63 20.43
CA ALA A 152 -1.41 4.74 21.04
C ALA A 152 -0.98 4.24 22.44
N MET A 153 0.32 4.07 22.69
CA MET A 153 0.84 3.74 24.02
C MET A 153 0.62 4.89 25.01
N ALA A 154 0.82 6.13 24.57
CA ALA A 154 0.61 7.34 25.38
C ALA A 154 -0.87 7.68 25.61
N SER A 155 -1.73 7.40 24.62
CA SER A 155 -3.12 7.89 24.58
C SER A 155 -4.13 6.99 25.31
N THR A 156 -3.69 6.18 26.28
CA THR A 156 -4.60 5.50 27.23
C THR A 156 -5.52 6.47 28.01
N TYR A 157 -5.30 7.79 27.89
CA TYR A 157 -6.01 8.84 28.63
C TYR A 157 -6.70 9.93 27.78
N SER A 158 -6.66 9.89 26.44
CA SER A 158 -7.29 10.93 25.59
C SER A 158 -7.56 10.46 24.15
N GLU A 159 -8.80 10.62 23.67
CA GLU A 159 -9.16 10.46 22.25
C GLU A 159 -8.63 11.65 21.42
N ASP A 160 -7.32 11.72 21.18
CA ASP A 160 -6.74 12.70 20.25
C ASP A 160 -7.03 12.30 18.79
N THR A 161 -8.24 12.65 18.36
CA THR A 161 -8.67 12.50 16.96
C THR A 161 -7.84 13.34 15.98
N GLY A 162 -7.13 14.36 16.47
CA GLY A 162 -6.29 15.24 15.67
C GLY A 162 -5.05 14.54 15.14
N PHE A 163 -4.34 13.80 16.01
CA PHE A 163 -3.16 13.04 15.61
C PHE A 163 -3.47 12.02 14.52
N ARG A 164 -4.50 11.20 14.73
CA ARG A 164 -4.90 10.16 13.77
C ARG A 164 -5.29 10.77 12.42
N ARG A 165 -6.03 11.88 12.41
CA ARG A 165 -6.38 12.58 11.18
C ARG A 165 -5.15 13.04 10.41
N GLN A 166 -4.15 13.60 11.10
CA GLN A 166 -2.88 14.00 10.48
C GLN A 166 -2.10 12.81 9.93
N GLN A 167 -2.09 11.69 10.66
CA GLN A 167 -1.42 10.46 10.23
C GLN A 167 -2.03 9.92 8.93
N VAL A 168 -3.37 9.85 8.85
CA VAL A 168 -4.06 9.39 7.63
C VAL A 168 -3.89 10.38 6.48
N ASP A 169 -3.92 11.69 6.75
CA ASP A 169 -3.64 12.71 5.72
C ASP A 169 -2.26 12.47 5.12
N LEU A 170 -1.22 12.42 5.95
CA LEU A 170 0.13 12.13 5.48
C LEU A 170 0.21 10.80 4.73
N LEU A 171 -0.44 9.74 5.21
CA LEU A 171 -0.50 8.45 4.50
C LEU A 171 -1.05 8.62 3.08
N GLY A 172 -2.22 9.25 2.93
CA GLY A 172 -2.83 9.50 1.62
C GLY A 172 -1.94 10.34 0.72
N ARG A 173 -1.34 11.41 1.27
CA ARG A 173 -0.43 12.29 0.52
C ARG A 173 0.80 11.58 0.02
N ARG A 174 1.32 10.61 0.78
CA ARG A 174 2.55 9.89 0.45
C ARG A 174 2.30 8.72 -0.49
N LEU A 175 1.26 7.91 -0.22
CA LEU A 175 0.90 6.79 -1.09
C LEU A 175 0.54 7.27 -2.49
N PHE A 176 -0.21 8.36 -2.60
CA PHE A 176 -0.61 8.92 -3.89
C PHE A 176 0.26 10.10 -4.32
N ALA A 177 1.35 10.38 -3.60
CA ALA A 177 2.36 11.39 -3.91
C ALA A 177 1.77 12.70 -4.44
N LEU A 178 1.09 13.43 -3.55
CA LEU A 178 0.50 14.73 -3.86
C LEU A 178 1.58 15.72 -4.30
N GLY A 179 1.68 15.89 -5.62
CA GLY A 179 2.66 16.68 -6.34
C GLY A 179 2.72 16.21 -7.79
N SER A 180 2.84 17.14 -8.74
CA SER A 180 2.78 16.81 -10.17
C SER A 180 3.98 15.99 -10.66
N SER A 181 5.14 16.12 -10.00
CA SER A 181 6.39 15.49 -10.42
C SER A 181 6.71 14.17 -9.70
N ALA A 182 6.10 13.88 -8.56
CA ALA A 182 6.41 12.68 -7.77
C ALA A 182 5.58 11.47 -8.25
N LYS A 183 6.17 10.28 -8.32
CA LYS A 183 5.43 9.07 -8.70
C LYS A 183 4.53 8.58 -7.55
N PRO A 184 3.37 7.97 -7.82
CA PRO A 184 2.58 7.22 -6.82
C PRO A 184 3.34 6.01 -6.26
N ALA A 185 3.09 5.63 -5.01
CA ALA A 185 3.75 4.53 -4.31
C ALA A 185 3.66 3.21 -5.08
N THR A 186 4.74 2.44 -5.06
CA THR A 186 4.78 1.09 -5.62
C THR A 186 3.90 0.12 -4.83
N SER A 187 3.55 -1.02 -5.41
CA SER A 187 2.79 -2.06 -4.68
C SER A 187 3.51 -2.51 -3.40
N SER A 188 4.84 -2.59 -3.38
CA SER A 188 5.61 -2.98 -2.19
C SER A 188 5.53 -1.93 -1.07
N GLU A 189 5.51 -0.64 -1.44
CA GLU A 189 5.32 0.46 -0.48
C GLU A 189 3.89 0.44 0.09
N VAL A 190 2.88 0.24 -0.76
CA VAL A 190 1.48 0.12 -0.31
C VAL A 190 1.30 -1.08 0.63
N ASN A 191 1.90 -2.24 0.31
CA ASN A 191 1.88 -3.43 1.16
C ASN A 191 2.59 -3.22 2.49
N LEU A 192 3.69 -2.47 2.52
CA LEU A 192 4.35 -2.11 3.78
C LEU A 192 3.46 -1.23 4.65
N ALA A 193 2.63 -0.39 4.03
CA ALA A 193 1.66 0.47 4.72
C ALA A 193 0.37 -0.27 5.12
N ALA A 194 0.24 -1.58 4.85
CA ALA A 194 -0.96 -2.35 5.13
C ALA A 194 -1.49 -2.18 6.56
N PRO A 195 -0.68 -2.18 7.64
CA PRO A 195 -1.21 -1.99 9.00
C PRO A 195 -1.99 -0.67 9.22
N LEU A 196 -1.65 0.39 8.47
CA LEU A 196 -2.37 1.66 8.54
C LEU A 196 -3.65 1.64 7.70
N ILE A 197 -3.64 0.92 6.58
CA ILE A 197 -4.80 0.75 5.67
C ILE A 197 -5.82 -0.19 6.32
N GLU A 198 -5.36 -1.27 6.94
CA GLU A 198 -6.14 -2.24 7.71
C GLU A 198 -6.85 -1.60 8.91
N SER A 199 -6.31 -0.51 9.47
CA SER A 199 -6.95 0.26 10.55
C SER A 199 -7.80 1.44 10.08
N LEU A 200 -7.85 1.71 8.77
CA LEU A 200 -8.57 2.87 8.21
C LEU A 200 -10.08 2.76 8.44
N ALA A 201 -10.70 3.80 9.01
CA ALA A 201 -12.16 3.90 9.12
C ALA A 201 -12.78 4.51 7.86
N LYS A 202 -14.09 4.27 7.64
CA LYS A 202 -14.80 4.75 6.44
C LYS A 202 -14.76 6.27 6.29
N ALA A 203 -14.98 7.00 7.38
CA ALA A 203 -14.90 8.46 7.40
C ALA A 203 -13.49 8.98 7.07
N GLU A 204 -12.44 8.25 7.47
CA GLU A 204 -11.05 8.59 7.14
C GLU A 204 -10.75 8.33 5.67
N PHE A 205 -11.25 7.22 5.13
CA PHE A 205 -11.16 6.92 3.71
C PHE A 205 -11.84 8.00 2.86
N GLU A 206 -13.10 8.31 3.14
CA GLU A 206 -13.90 9.28 2.40
C GLU A 206 -13.36 10.72 2.55
N GLY A 207 -13.02 11.12 3.78
CA GLY A 207 -12.63 12.49 4.09
C GLY A 207 -11.17 12.84 3.74
N THR A 208 -10.29 11.85 3.68
CA THR A 208 -8.84 12.08 3.61
C THR A 208 -8.16 11.35 2.46
N MET A 209 -8.47 10.06 2.26
CA MET A 209 -7.83 9.27 1.19
C MET A 209 -8.38 9.62 -0.19
N ILE A 210 -9.70 9.74 -0.33
CA ILE A 210 -10.36 10.05 -1.60
C ILE A 210 -9.89 11.37 -2.22
N PRO A 211 -9.77 12.50 -1.48
CA PRO A 211 -9.19 13.73 -2.03
C PRO A 211 -7.79 13.51 -2.61
N ALA A 212 -6.94 12.75 -1.91
CA ALA A 212 -5.58 12.50 -2.36
C ALA A 212 -5.55 11.65 -3.65
N ILE A 213 -6.39 10.61 -3.69
CA ILE A 213 -6.58 9.74 -4.85
C ILE A 213 -7.11 10.53 -6.06
N ASN A 214 -8.15 11.33 -5.87
CA ASN A 214 -8.77 12.14 -6.92
C ASN A 214 -7.77 13.10 -7.55
N PHE A 215 -7.02 13.82 -6.70
CA PHE A 215 -5.95 14.69 -7.17
C PHE A 215 -4.97 13.89 -8.03
N LYS A 216 -4.49 12.75 -7.54
CA LYS A 216 -3.44 12.02 -8.26
C LYS A 216 -3.91 11.41 -9.56
N ILE A 217 -5.12 10.84 -9.60
CA ILE A 217 -5.74 10.33 -10.82
C ILE A 217 -5.86 11.44 -11.87
N SER A 218 -6.20 12.67 -11.47
CA SER A 218 -6.33 13.81 -12.39
C SER A 218 -4.99 14.25 -13.02
N VAL A 219 -3.87 13.96 -12.34
CA VAL A 219 -2.52 14.34 -12.76
C VAL A 219 -1.84 13.23 -13.55
N ASP A 220 -1.85 12.00 -13.02
CA ASP A 220 -1.18 10.84 -13.60
C ASP A 220 -1.98 9.56 -13.34
N ARG A 221 -3.08 9.41 -14.09
CA ARG A 221 -3.99 8.28 -14.00
C ARG A 221 -3.27 6.93 -14.17
N SER A 222 -2.38 6.82 -15.16
CA SER A 222 -1.78 5.54 -15.53
C SER A 222 -0.86 5.02 -14.43
N SER A 223 0.04 5.86 -13.90
CA SER A 223 0.97 5.42 -12.84
C SER A 223 0.26 5.15 -11.51
N THR A 224 -0.92 5.73 -11.30
CA THR A 224 -1.70 5.57 -10.07
C THR A 224 -2.38 4.21 -9.96
N MET A 225 -2.58 3.51 -11.08
CA MET A 225 -3.29 2.22 -11.08
C MET A 225 -2.58 1.14 -10.27
N GLU A 226 -1.24 1.12 -10.25
CA GLU A 226 -0.48 0.18 -9.42
C GLU A 226 -0.77 0.38 -7.93
N SER A 227 -0.68 1.63 -7.46
CA SER A 227 -0.95 1.97 -6.06
C SER A 227 -2.40 1.67 -5.69
N LEU A 228 -3.36 2.00 -6.55
CA LEU A 228 -4.78 1.72 -6.34
C LEU A 228 -5.07 0.23 -6.30
N HIS A 229 -4.47 -0.54 -7.20
CA HIS A 229 -4.64 -2.00 -7.24
C HIS A 229 -4.21 -2.61 -5.91
N ALA A 230 -3.00 -2.29 -5.43
CA ALA A 230 -2.51 -2.78 -4.13
C ALA A 230 -3.35 -2.25 -2.95
N PHE A 231 -3.74 -0.98 -2.98
CA PHE A 231 -4.51 -0.36 -1.89
C PHE A 231 -5.91 -0.96 -1.76
N PHE A 232 -6.61 -1.16 -2.89
CA PHE A 232 -7.93 -1.80 -2.89
C PHE A 232 -7.86 -3.28 -2.55
N ASP A 233 -6.77 -3.97 -2.90
CA ASP A 233 -6.59 -5.38 -2.52
C ASP A 233 -6.55 -5.51 -0.99
N ILE A 234 -5.82 -4.62 -0.32
CA ILE A 234 -5.79 -4.57 1.15
C ILE A 234 -7.20 -4.28 1.71
N LEU A 235 -7.91 -3.29 1.17
CA LEU A 235 -9.29 -3.01 1.63
C LEU A 235 -10.22 -4.23 1.47
N LEU A 236 -10.12 -4.95 0.35
CA LEU A 236 -10.95 -6.12 0.09
C LEU A 236 -10.64 -7.27 1.07
N ARG A 237 -9.36 -7.55 1.33
CA ARG A 237 -8.93 -8.57 2.31
C ARG A 237 -9.45 -8.29 3.71
N GLU A 238 -9.55 -7.01 4.07
CA GLU A 238 -10.06 -6.55 5.36
C GLU A 238 -11.60 -6.39 5.40
N ASN A 239 -12.32 -6.90 4.40
CA ASN A 239 -13.78 -6.79 4.28
C ASN A 239 -14.29 -5.34 4.25
N LYS A 240 -13.51 -4.39 3.73
CA LYS A 240 -13.87 -2.97 3.58
C LYS A 240 -14.28 -2.62 2.15
N GLY A 241 -14.84 -3.58 1.42
CA GLY A 241 -15.29 -3.40 0.04
C GLY A 241 -16.38 -2.32 -0.10
N ASP A 242 -17.20 -2.15 0.93
CA ASP A 242 -18.27 -1.15 1.01
C ASP A 242 -17.76 0.30 1.00
N TYR A 243 -16.45 0.52 1.20
CA TYR A 243 -15.84 1.84 1.08
C TYR A 243 -15.81 2.30 -0.38
N LEU A 244 -15.79 1.36 -1.33
CA LEU A 244 -15.61 1.65 -2.75
C LEU A 244 -16.92 1.93 -3.49
N GLU A 245 -18.06 1.53 -2.93
CA GLU A 245 -19.37 1.54 -3.60
C GLU A 245 -19.74 2.94 -4.13
N ASN A 246 -19.57 3.98 -3.30
CA ASN A 246 -19.87 5.38 -3.66
C ASN A 246 -18.92 5.97 -4.71
N HIS A 247 -17.79 5.32 -4.97
CA HIS A 247 -16.73 5.80 -5.86
C HIS A 247 -16.57 4.98 -7.12
N LEU A 248 -17.39 3.93 -7.27
CA LEU A 248 -17.54 3.21 -8.53
C LEU A 248 -17.85 4.24 -9.64
N GLY A 249 -18.90 5.05 -9.43
CA GLY A 249 -19.33 6.14 -10.31
C GLY A 249 -19.00 7.55 -9.78
N GLY A 250 -19.73 8.56 -10.28
CA GLY A 250 -19.69 9.92 -9.71
C GLY A 250 -18.40 10.72 -9.97
N SER A 251 -17.92 11.44 -8.96
CA SER A 251 -16.79 12.38 -9.03
C SER A 251 -15.43 11.68 -9.14
N THR A 252 -15.24 10.57 -8.43
CA THR A 252 -14.01 9.77 -8.49
C THR A 252 -14.02 8.79 -9.65
N ASN A 253 -15.14 8.10 -9.87
CA ASN A 253 -15.38 7.19 -10.99
C ASN A 253 -14.21 6.23 -11.27
N PHE A 254 -13.88 5.37 -10.30
CA PHE A 254 -12.76 4.44 -10.41
C PHE A 254 -12.88 3.53 -11.63
N VAL A 255 -14.10 3.13 -11.98
CA VAL A 255 -14.34 2.26 -13.14
C VAL A 255 -13.98 2.96 -14.44
N ARG A 256 -14.41 4.22 -14.65
CA ARG A 256 -14.03 4.98 -15.86
C ARG A 256 -12.53 5.16 -15.93
N ASN A 257 -11.88 5.50 -14.82
CA ASN A 257 -10.44 5.74 -14.81
C ASN A 257 -9.64 4.47 -15.16
N ALA A 258 -10.01 3.33 -14.59
CA ALA A 258 -9.37 2.06 -14.93
C ALA A 258 -9.59 1.68 -16.41
N ILE A 259 -10.83 1.80 -16.92
CA ILE A 259 -11.13 1.51 -18.34
C ILE A 259 -10.35 2.43 -19.28
N GLN A 260 -10.25 3.72 -18.96
CA GLN A 260 -9.48 4.65 -19.78
C GLN A 260 -8.00 4.25 -19.83
N THR A 261 -7.40 3.85 -18.69
CA THR A 261 -6.03 3.31 -18.66
C THR A 261 -5.89 2.03 -19.50
N CYS A 262 -6.90 1.15 -19.50
CA CYS A 262 -6.92 -0.03 -20.38
C CYS A 262 -6.89 0.35 -21.87
N THR A 263 -7.57 1.45 -22.22
CA THR A 263 -7.70 1.91 -23.62
C THR A 263 -6.59 2.83 -24.10
N ASP A 264 -5.80 3.41 -23.19
CA ASP A 264 -4.69 4.29 -23.53
C ASP A 264 -3.60 3.51 -24.27
N ALA A 265 -3.24 3.99 -25.46
CA ALA A 265 -2.15 3.41 -26.25
C ALA A 265 -0.81 3.59 -25.53
N GLY A 266 -0.09 2.49 -25.29
CA GLY A 266 1.23 2.52 -24.66
C GLY A 266 1.24 2.49 -23.13
N SER A 267 0.10 2.37 -22.45
CA SER A 267 0.09 2.17 -21.00
C SER A 267 0.71 0.81 -20.63
N THR A 268 1.78 0.84 -19.83
CA THR A 268 2.41 -0.35 -19.23
C THR A 268 1.65 -0.84 -17.99
N LYS A 269 0.64 -0.08 -17.53
CA LYS A 269 -0.13 -0.31 -16.29
C LYS A 269 -1.52 -0.89 -16.54
N ARG A 270 -1.74 -1.45 -17.74
CA ARG A 270 -2.97 -2.14 -18.15
C ARG A 270 -3.37 -3.29 -17.23
N ARG A 271 -2.39 -4.07 -16.77
CA ARG A 271 -2.60 -5.17 -15.82
C ARG A 271 -3.17 -4.67 -14.49
N ASP A 272 -2.63 -3.58 -13.98
CA ASP A 272 -3.09 -2.99 -12.71
C ASP A 272 -4.49 -2.39 -12.86
N ALA A 273 -4.79 -1.76 -14.00
CA ALA A 273 -6.14 -1.29 -14.31
C ALA A 273 -7.17 -2.44 -14.35
N VAL A 274 -6.83 -3.57 -14.96
CA VAL A 274 -7.65 -4.79 -14.92
C VAL A 274 -7.80 -5.32 -13.49
N GLY A 275 -6.72 -5.31 -12.70
CA GLY A 275 -6.74 -5.66 -11.27
C GLY A 275 -7.68 -4.78 -10.45
N VAL A 276 -7.66 -3.46 -10.68
CA VAL A 276 -8.60 -2.51 -10.08
C VAL A 276 -10.03 -2.86 -10.43
N LEU A 277 -10.36 -3.08 -11.71
CA LEU A 277 -11.72 -3.46 -12.13
C LEU A 277 -12.19 -4.75 -11.49
N ARG A 278 -11.31 -5.76 -11.41
CA ARG A 278 -11.59 -7.02 -10.72
C ARG A 278 -11.96 -6.79 -9.25
N ILE A 279 -11.15 -6.01 -8.53
CA ILE A 279 -11.40 -5.73 -7.11
C ILE A 279 -12.69 -4.94 -6.90
N LEU A 280 -12.96 -3.93 -7.75
CA LEU A 280 -14.20 -3.16 -7.67
C LEU A 280 -15.44 -4.04 -7.89
N ALA A 281 -15.36 -5.01 -8.81
CA ALA A 281 -16.42 -6.00 -8.98
C ALA A 281 -16.57 -6.90 -7.75
N GLN A 282 -15.48 -7.32 -7.11
CA GLN A 282 -15.56 -8.13 -5.89
C GLN A 282 -16.07 -7.36 -4.68
N ALA A 283 -15.68 -6.09 -4.56
CA ALA A 283 -16.05 -5.20 -3.46
C ALA A 283 -17.54 -4.81 -3.49
N SER A 284 -18.11 -4.68 -4.70
CA SER A 284 -19.54 -4.38 -4.88
C SER A 284 -20.12 -5.24 -6.00
N PRO A 285 -20.43 -6.53 -5.75
CA PRO A 285 -20.74 -7.48 -6.82
C PRO A 285 -21.96 -7.14 -7.68
N ALA A 286 -22.99 -6.51 -7.12
CA ALA A 286 -24.13 -6.06 -7.94
C ALA A 286 -23.82 -4.73 -8.67
N ALA A 287 -23.57 -3.66 -7.92
CA ALA A 287 -23.39 -2.31 -8.45
C ALA A 287 -22.09 -2.13 -9.27
N GLY A 288 -20.99 -2.73 -8.81
CA GLY A 288 -19.70 -2.76 -9.48
C GLY A 288 -19.79 -3.49 -10.82
N THR A 289 -20.28 -4.73 -10.81
CA THR A 289 -20.42 -5.52 -12.05
C THR A 289 -21.31 -4.81 -13.06
N ALA A 290 -22.48 -4.34 -12.63
CA ALA A 290 -23.41 -3.58 -13.45
C ALA A 290 -22.72 -2.47 -14.26
N MET A 291 -22.01 -1.61 -13.56
CA MET A 291 -21.44 -0.42 -14.14
C MET A 291 -20.13 -0.72 -14.88
N ILE A 292 -19.33 -1.68 -14.41
CA ILE A 292 -18.14 -2.17 -15.13
C ILE A 292 -18.55 -2.76 -16.48
N SER A 293 -19.52 -3.68 -16.51
CA SER A 293 -20.01 -4.30 -17.73
C SER A 293 -20.63 -3.29 -18.70
N GLU A 294 -21.37 -2.31 -18.18
CA GLU A 294 -21.90 -1.22 -18.99
C GLU A 294 -20.78 -0.40 -19.65
N GLN A 295 -19.79 0.04 -18.87
CA GLN A 295 -18.71 0.89 -19.36
C GLN A 295 -17.77 0.15 -20.31
N LEU A 296 -17.42 -1.11 -20.01
CA LEU A 296 -16.63 -1.94 -20.91
C LEU A 296 -17.39 -2.22 -22.22
N SER A 297 -18.71 -2.46 -22.16
CA SER A 297 -19.55 -2.62 -23.36
C SER A 297 -19.52 -1.38 -24.24
N ARG A 298 -19.63 -0.19 -23.62
CA ARG A 298 -19.54 1.08 -24.34
C ARG A 298 -18.15 1.29 -24.93
N ALA A 299 -17.08 0.97 -24.19
CA ALA A 299 -15.71 1.08 -24.67
C ALA A 299 -15.48 0.20 -25.93
N ILE A 300 -15.99 -1.03 -25.94
CA ILE A 300 -15.90 -1.92 -27.10
C ILE A 300 -16.71 -1.40 -28.30
N LYS A 301 -17.93 -0.89 -28.07
CA LYS A 301 -18.82 -0.41 -29.14
C LYS A 301 -18.35 0.90 -29.77
N ASN A 302 -17.78 1.80 -28.96
CA ASN A 302 -17.54 3.19 -29.37
C ASN A 302 -16.11 3.45 -29.85
N MET A 303 -15.18 2.49 -29.74
CA MET A 303 -13.77 2.72 -30.05
C MET A 303 -13.26 1.82 -31.17
N THR A 304 -12.65 2.44 -32.17
CA THR A 304 -11.61 1.82 -33.01
C THR A 304 -10.37 1.57 -32.15
N LEU A 305 -10.46 0.58 -31.25
CA LEU A 305 -9.36 0.21 -30.36
C LEU A 305 -8.20 -0.35 -31.18
N SER A 306 -6.98 0.08 -30.86
CA SER A 306 -5.78 -0.67 -31.25
C SER A 306 -5.82 -2.08 -30.67
N SER A 307 -5.12 -3.04 -31.29
CA SER A 307 -5.15 -4.47 -30.89
C SER A 307 -4.93 -4.65 -29.39
N GLY A 308 -3.89 -4.04 -28.83
CA GLY A 308 -3.57 -4.18 -27.40
C GLY A 308 -4.62 -3.54 -26.46
N SER A 309 -5.30 -2.49 -26.90
CA SER A 309 -6.36 -1.85 -26.10
C SER A 309 -7.63 -2.72 -26.10
N ARG A 310 -7.93 -3.37 -27.22
CA ARG A 310 -8.98 -4.39 -27.31
C ARG A 310 -8.65 -5.59 -26.42
N GLU A 311 -7.43 -6.12 -26.49
CA GLU A 311 -6.96 -7.22 -25.63
C GLU A 311 -7.15 -6.90 -24.16
N CYS A 312 -6.74 -5.70 -23.73
CA CYS A 312 -6.88 -5.29 -22.33
C CYS A 312 -8.34 -5.21 -21.86
N VAL A 313 -9.24 -4.69 -22.70
CA VAL A 313 -10.68 -4.59 -22.38
C VAL A 313 -11.33 -5.98 -22.35
N VAL A 314 -10.94 -6.90 -23.24
CA VAL A 314 -11.43 -8.29 -23.24
C VAL A 314 -10.90 -9.06 -22.03
N ASP A 315 -9.63 -8.89 -21.68
CA ASP A 315 -9.06 -9.47 -20.46
C ASP A 315 -9.77 -8.92 -19.21
N ALA A 316 -10.09 -7.62 -19.17
CA ALA A 316 -10.87 -7.04 -18.07
C ALA A 316 -12.24 -7.74 -17.89
N TYR A 317 -12.97 -8.01 -18.98
CA TYR A 317 -14.19 -8.81 -18.93
C TYR A 317 -13.95 -10.20 -18.35
N LYS A 318 -12.91 -10.90 -18.84
CA LYS A 318 -12.55 -12.25 -18.38
C LYS A 318 -12.23 -12.25 -16.89
N GLN A 319 -11.38 -11.35 -16.41
CA GLN A 319 -10.94 -11.32 -15.02
C GLN A 319 -12.08 -10.95 -14.06
N VAL A 320 -12.94 -10.00 -14.46
CA VAL A 320 -14.16 -9.67 -13.70
C VAL A 320 -15.05 -10.91 -13.60
N ALA A 321 -15.28 -11.63 -14.70
CA ALA A 321 -16.08 -12.85 -14.65
C ALA A 321 -15.49 -13.93 -13.74
N LEU A 322 -14.21 -14.22 -13.90
CA LEU A 322 -13.54 -15.26 -13.10
C LEU A 322 -13.54 -14.92 -11.60
N SER A 323 -13.37 -13.64 -11.25
CA SER A 323 -13.39 -13.22 -9.85
C SER A 323 -14.76 -13.35 -9.19
N LEU A 324 -15.84 -13.03 -9.91
CA LEU A 324 -17.22 -13.23 -9.44
C LEU A 324 -17.56 -14.72 -9.33
N LEU A 325 -17.11 -15.54 -10.29
CA LEU A 325 -17.25 -17.01 -10.20
C LEU A 325 -16.53 -17.59 -8.98
N ALA A 326 -15.37 -17.04 -8.63
CA ALA A 326 -14.63 -17.47 -7.45
C ALA A 326 -15.39 -17.14 -6.15
N LEU A 327 -15.96 -15.93 -6.04
CA LEU A 327 -16.81 -15.54 -4.90
C LEU A 327 -18.04 -16.45 -4.76
N ARG A 328 -18.65 -16.83 -5.89
CA ARG A 328 -19.77 -17.77 -5.91
C ARG A 328 -19.38 -19.13 -5.31
N LYS A 329 -18.19 -19.64 -5.65
CA LYS A 329 -17.70 -20.93 -5.15
C LYS A 329 -17.41 -20.92 -3.65
N THR A 330 -17.03 -19.77 -3.10
CA THR A 330 -16.74 -19.63 -1.66
C THR A 330 -17.98 -19.40 -0.80
N GLY A 331 -19.18 -19.27 -1.41
CA GLY A 331 -20.44 -19.06 -0.68
C GLY A 331 -20.50 -17.71 0.05
N THR A 332 -19.61 -16.77 -0.31
CA THR A 332 -19.55 -15.44 0.27
C THR A 332 -20.78 -14.68 -0.23
N VAL A 333 -21.77 -14.60 0.65
CA VAL A 333 -23.16 -14.21 0.35
C VAL A 333 -23.23 -12.90 -0.41
N VAL A 334 -23.62 -13.00 -1.68
CA VAL A 334 -24.29 -11.93 -2.41
C VAL A 334 -25.59 -12.56 -2.91
N ASP A 335 -26.68 -11.81 -2.82
CA ASP A 335 -27.91 -12.12 -3.52
C ASP A 335 -27.62 -12.55 -4.97
N ASP A 336 -27.69 -13.86 -5.20
CA ASP A 336 -27.32 -14.53 -6.46
C ASP A 336 -28.19 -14.03 -7.62
N SER A 337 -29.31 -13.36 -7.33
CA SER A 337 -30.21 -12.78 -8.33
C SER A 337 -29.66 -11.47 -8.93
N GLY A 338 -29.09 -10.58 -8.11
CA GLY A 338 -28.72 -9.23 -8.53
C GLY A 338 -27.64 -9.21 -9.61
N TRP A 339 -26.50 -9.87 -9.36
CA TRP A 339 -25.41 -9.88 -10.34
C TRP A 339 -25.70 -10.80 -11.54
N ARG A 340 -26.52 -11.84 -11.37
CA ARG A 340 -26.98 -12.70 -12.49
C ARG A 340 -27.87 -11.94 -13.46
N THR A 341 -28.89 -11.24 -12.98
CA THR A 341 -29.73 -10.38 -13.82
C THR A 341 -28.89 -9.32 -14.54
N MET A 342 -27.84 -8.80 -13.90
CA MET A 342 -26.92 -7.88 -14.56
C MET A 342 -26.02 -8.58 -15.59
N ALA A 343 -25.47 -9.74 -15.29
CA ALA A 343 -24.68 -10.51 -16.27
C ALA A 343 -25.52 -10.88 -17.51
N GLU A 344 -26.80 -11.19 -17.33
CA GLU A 344 -27.76 -11.43 -18.42
C GLU A 344 -28.10 -10.14 -19.19
N LYS A 345 -28.31 -9.02 -18.49
CA LYS A 345 -28.62 -7.71 -19.08
C LYS A 345 -27.45 -7.13 -19.89
N TYR A 346 -26.23 -7.29 -19.42
CA TYR A 346 -25.02 -6.82 -20.08
C TYR A 346 -24.32 -8.01 -20.74
N ALA A 347 -24.89 -8.47 -21.86
CA ALA A 347 -24.31 -9.52 -22.67
C ALA A 347 -22.91 -9.11 -23.17
N PHE A 348 -21.96 -10.06 -23.12
CA PHE A 348 -20.65 -9.88 -23.73
C PHE A 348 -20.83 -9.50 -25.21
N PRO A 349 -20.34 -8.34 -25.65
CA PRO A 349 -20.62 -7.85 -27.00
C PRO A 349 -20.08 -8.80 -28.08
N SER A 350 -20.71 -8.79 -29.25
CA SER A 350 -20.23 -9.54 -30.41
C SER A 350 -18.94 -8.92 -30.93
N ILE A 351 -17.80 -9.37 -30.37
CA ILE A 351 -16.46 -9.02 -30.85
C ILE A 351 -16.10 -10.01 -31.95
N ASP A 352 -15.52 -9.52 -33.04
CA ASP A 352 -15.04 -10.37 -34.13
C ASP A 352 -14.07 -11.44 -33.59
N LYS A 353 -14.33 -12.69 -33.96
CA LYS A 353 -13.55 -13.87 -33.58
C LYS A 353 -12.37 -14.10 -34.51
N SER A 354 -12.16 -13.24 -35.52
CA SER A 354 -11.06 -13.36 -36.45
C SER A 354 -9.78 -12.69 -35.91
N GLY A 355 -8.63 -13.37 -36.06
CA GLY A 355 -7.30 -12.83 -35.70
C GLY A 355 -6.67 -13.38 -34.42
N ALA A 356 -5.53 -12.81 -34.02
CA ALA A 356 -4.65 -13.31 -32.94
C ALA A 356 -5.30 -13.37 -31.55
N ASN A 357 -6.47 -12.74 -31.35
CA ASN A 357 -7.15 -12.61 -30.05
C ASN A 357 -8.43 -13.46 -29.94
N ALA A 358 -8.72 -14.31 -30.93
CA ALA A 358 -9.92 -15.14 -30.97
C ALA A 358 -10.12 -15.98 -29.70
N GLN A 359 -9.03 -16.58 -29.20
CA GLN A 359 -9.07 -17.41 -27.99
C GLN A 359 -9.38 -16.58 -26.75
N LEU A 360 -8.76 -15.41 -26.59
CA LEU A 360 -9.02 -14.52 -25.45
C LEU A 360 -10.48 -14.05 -25.41
N VAL A 361 -11.04 -13.72 -26.59
CA VAL A 361 -12.46 -13.36 -26.73
C VAL A 361 -13.37 -14.54 -26.39
N GLN A 362 -13.01 -15.74 -26.82
CA GLN A 362 -13.77 -16.95 -26.52
C GLN A 362 -13.72 -17.29 -25.03
N ASP A 363 -12.55 -17.24 -24.39
CA ASP A 363 -12.38 -17.45 -22.96
C ASP A 363 -13.19 -16.44 -22.14
N ALA A 364 -13.13 -15.15 -22.50
CA ALA A 364 -13.88 -14.10 -21.83
C ALA A 364 -15.39 -14.34 -21.92
N ARG A 365 -15.86 -14.75 -23.11
CA ARG A 365 -17.26 -15.12 -23.34
C ARG A 365 -17.66 -16.35 -22.53
N GLU A 366 -16.83 -17.38 -22.46
CA GLU A 366 -17.11 -18.59 -21.70
C GLU A 366 -17.21 -18.30 -20.19
N ALA A 367 -16.28 -17.52 -19.65
CA ALA A 367 -16.34 -17.08 -18.26
C ALA A 367 -17.62 -16.26 -17.98
N TRP A 368 -17.99 -15.36 -18.90
CA TRP A 368 -19.22 -14.56 -18.79
C TRP A 368 -20.51 -15.38 -18.90
N MET A 369 -20.51 -16.41 -19.75
CA MET A 369 -21.64 -17.34 -19.86
C MET A 369 -21.75 -18.26 -18.64
N GLU A 370 -20.62 -18.67 -18.05
CA GLU A 370 -20.64 -19.47 -16.82
C GLU A 370 -21.23 -18.67 -15.65
N LEU A 371 -21.00 -17.36 -15.60
CA LEU A 371 -21.67 -16.46 -14.64
C LEU A 371 -23.20 -16.48 -14.76
N THR A 372 -23.75 -16.57 -15.98
CA THR A 372 -25.21 -16.52 -16.22
C THR A 372 -25.90 -17.87 -16.01
N LYS A 373 -25.14 -18.97 -15.97
CA LYS A 373 -25.69 -20.29 -15.65
C LYS A 373 -26.15 -20.34 -14.18
N SER A 374 -27.33 -20.92 -13.98
CA SER A 374 -27.88 -21.22 -12.65
C SER A 374 -26.90 -22.05 -11.83
N GLY A 375 -26.66 -21.65 -10.59
CA GLY A 375 -25.77 -22.33 -9.67
C GLY A 375 -26.29 -23.71 -9.29
N PRO A 376 -25.47 -24.53 -8.60
CA PRO A 376 -25.91 -25.83 -8.14
C PRO A 376 -27.18 -25.63 -7.31
N LYS A 377 -28.25 -26.35 -7.68
CA LYS A 377 -29.48 -26.40 -6.89
C LYS A 377 -29.07 -26.64 -5.44
N SER A 378 -29.33 -25.66 -4.57
CA SER A 378 -29.20 -25.88 -3.13
C SER A 378 -30.04 -27.10 -2.81
N SER A 379 -29.35 -28.18 -2.43
CA SER A 379 -30.01 -29.35 -1.89
C SER A 379 -30.54 -28.89 -0.55
N GLN A 380 -31.85 -28.57 -0.51
CA GLN A 380 -32.56 -28.42 0.75
C GLN A 380 -32.32 -29.71 1.55
N LYS A 381 -31.66 -29.58 2.70
CA LYS A 381 -31.74 -30.50 3.82
C LYS A 381 -31.99 -29.70 5.07
#